data_AF-A0A956UPD1-F1
#
_entry.id   AF-A0A956UPD1-F1
#
_cell.length_a   1.000
_cell.length_b   1.000
_cell.length_c   1.000
_cell.angle_alpha   90.00
_cell.angle_beta   90.00
_cell.angle_gamma   90.00
#
_symmetry.space_group_name_H-M   'P 1'
#
loop_
_entity.id
_entity.type
_entity.pdbx_description
1 polymer ?
#
loop_
_entity_poly.entity_id
_entity_poly.type
_entity_poly.pdbx_seq_one_letter_code
_entity_poly.pdbx_strand_id
1 'polypeptide(L)'
;MDDQHQESGQEIHLPDPSPWPIIAGLAAMFLGVALVWWARDTGSDIASVALGAAGAVMLVTVAGWAYEDGRMRAKAASHQEHGDTGVRFTQVITFAIPEGQLDAARAGLLSELNARENSLRDLAGFQDFRIVVSPAATGTSQVLAETTWSSREGLATYDESRETLLDLINSHPDQVAAGTVQVFDMEVVRDSKDVAVRFGKGTAAAIIGALAVGGFFVGAGLTLFEGESTVVEGDGGGVVPPPSGFAQTGLLGAVDFAFSETDIALPPNTEITMTVVNAGAAPHNWHLFQSSTAGDGPLVSGCTAGCDGGGSDVATPILNGGESAEFTFTTPGPGEYAFWCSIHPTQMLGTLTVAEGVPVPGGGGGGEGDAGDTPSGTTSISAKDLLFSTEELQLPANQEVTVSFDNEDASIPHNIEFFEGPVAGQGALIETCSEGCADGGAAVKTALEAGPVTQTFTFTTPGPGTYSYWCVVHPTQMVGTVTIK
;
A
#
# COMPACT_ATOMS: atom_id res chain seq x y z
N MET A 1 55.91 11.82 -38.74
CA MET A 1 54.46 11.61 -38.68
C MET A 1 54.24 10.88 -37.38
N ASP A 2 54.26 11.65 -36.30
CA ASP A 2 54.07 11.20 -34.92
C ASP A 2 52.71 11.73 -34.51
N ASP A 3 51.68 10.89 -34.62
CA ASP A 3 50.36 11.20 -34.07
C ASP A 3 50.35 10.79 -32.60
N GLN A 4 50.45 11.80 -31.74
CA GLN A 4 50.26 11.66 -30.31
C GLN A 4 48.78 11.44 -30.02
N HIS A 5 48.47 10.30 -29.40
CA HIS A 5 47.20 10.10 -28.69
C HIS A 5 47.09 11.16 -27.57
N GLN A 6 46.17 12.11 -27.75
CA GLN A 6 45.65 12.91 -26.65
C GLN A 6 44.84 12.01 -25.72
N GLU A 7 45.41 11.62 -24.59
CA GLU A 7 44.62 11.19 -23.44
C GLU A 7 43.87 12.42 -22.90
N SER A 8 42.59 12.54 -23.24
CA SER A 8 41.68 13.43 -22.53
C SER A 8 41.37 12.79 -21.17
N GLY A 9 42.21 13.06 -20.18
CA GLY A 9 41.86 12.86 -18.79
C GLY A 9 40.67 13.75 -18.45
N GLN A 10 39.45 13.23 -18.54
CA GLN A 10 38.31 13.83 -17.87
C GLN A 10 38.55 13.66 -16.37
N GLU A 11 39.14 14.68 -15.75
CA GLU A 11 39.08 14.84 -14.29
C GLU A 11 37.60 14.76 -13.91
N ILE A 12 37.24 13.72 -13.16
CA ILE A 12 35.92 13.56 -12.57
C ILE A 12 35.77 14.71 -11.56
N HIS A 13 35.22 15.83 -12.02
CA HIS A 13 34.85 16.93 -11.16
C HIS A 13 33.63 16.47 -10.36
N LEU A 14 33.88 15.89 -9.18
CA LEU A 14 32.83 15.71 -8.19
C LEU A 14 32.13 17.08 -8.00
N PRO A 15 30.79 17.16 -8.04
CA PRO A 15 30.09 18.38 -7.71
C PRO A 15 30.52 18.82 -6.29
N ASP A 16 30.88 20.08 -6.13
CA ASP A 16 31.23 20.61 -4.81
C ASP A 16 30.10 20.26 -3.81
N PRO A 17 30.43 19.68 -2.64
CA PRO A 17 29.41 19.31 -1.67
C PRO A 17 28.65 20.56 -1.21
N SER A 18 27.32 20.48 -1.25
CA SER A 18 26.47 21.59 -0.84
C SER A 18 26.76 21.98 0.62
N PRO A 19 27.04 23.26 0.93
CA PRO A 19 27.28 23.69 2.30
C PRO A 19 25.99 23.79 3.14
N TRP A 20 24.82 23.76 2.49
CA TRP A 20 23.53 24.01 3.14
C TRP A 20 23.14 23.05 4.26
N PRO A 21 23.42 21.73 4.21
CA PRO A 21 23.11 20.84 5.34
C PRO A 21 23.83 21.26 6.63
N ILE A 22 25.06 21.75 6.53
CA ILE A 22 25.84 22.23 7.68
C ILE A 22 25.26 23.56 8.19
N ILE A 23 24.93 24.47 7.28
CA ILE A 23 24.35 25.78 7.62
C ILE A 23 22.97 25.61 8.26
N ALA A 24 22.14 24.71 7.75
CA ALA A 24 20.82 24.39 8.30
C ALA A 24 20.91 23.78 9.70
N GLY A 25 21.86 22.88 9.94
CA GLY A 25 22.11 22.32 11.27
C GLY A 25 22.50 23.39 12.29
N LEU A 26 23.37 24.33 11.90
CA LEU A 26 23.77 25.45 12.77
C LEU A 26 22.60 26.41 13.04
N ALA A 27 21.81 26.76 12.02
CA ALA A 27 20.65 27.64 12.16
C ALA A 27 19.58 27.05 13.09
N ALA A 28 19.30 25.75 12.96
CA ALA A 28 18.37 25.04 13.83
C ALA A 28 18.85 25.00 15.29
N MET A 29 20.15 24.80 15.51
CA MET A 29 20.74 24.85 16.85
C MET A 29 20.58 26.24 17.49
N PHE A 30 20.84 27.32 16.76
CA PHE A 30 20.65 28.69 17.27
C PHE A 30 19.19 29.02 17.57
N LEU A 31 18.27 28.57 16.72
CA LEU A 31 16.83 28.73 16.95
C LEU A 31 16.39 28.00 18.22
N GLY A 32 16.87 26.78 18.44
CA GLY A 32 16.59 26.01 19.66
C GLY A 32 17.09 26.71 20.93
N VAL A 33 18.32 27.26 20.91
CA VAL A 33 18.87 28.02 22.04
C VAL A 33 18.07 29.28 22.31
N ALA A 34 17.68 30.02 21.27
CA ALA A 34 16.87 31.24 21.41
C ALA A 34 15.47 30.93 21.96
N LEU A 35 14.86 29.81 21.53
CA LEU A 35 13.55 29.37 22.02
C LEU A 35 13.58 29.00 23.50
N VAL A 36 14.60 28.24 23.93
CA VAL A 36 14.78 27.88 25.34
C VAL A 36 15.01 29.11 26.22
N TRP A 37 15.77 30.09 25.72
CA TRP A 37 16.01 31.32 26.45
C TRP A 37 14.74 32.18 26.57
N TRP A 38 13.99 32.35 25.47
CA TRP A 38 12.72 33.05 25.47
C TRP A 38 11.67 32.38 26.38
N ALA A 39 11.57 31.04 26.33
CA ALA A 39 10.62 30.29 27.17
C ALA A 39 10.90 30.43 28.67
N ARG A 40 12.13 30.76 29.06
CA ARG A 40 12.53 30.99 30.46
C ARG A 40 12.32 32.43 30.93
N ASP A 41 12.29 33.40 30.00
CA ASP A 41 12.22 34.83 30.30
C ASP A 41 11.38 35.57 29.26
N THR A 42 10.07 35.28 29.23
CA THR A 42 9.14 35.78 28.21
C THR A 42 8.89 37.28 28.28
N GLY A 43 9.30 37.95 29.36
CA GLY A 43 9.18 39.39 29.56
C GLY A 43 10.37 40.21 29.04
N SER A 44 11.43 39.55 28.55
CA SER A 44 12.63 40.22 28.06
C SER A 44 12.52 40.59 26.58
N ASP A 45 12.61 41.88 26.29
CA ASP A 45 12.67 42.41 24.91
C ASP A 45 13.87 41.87 24.13
N ILE A 46 14.97 41.52 24.81
CA ILE A 46 16.18 40.99 24.15
C ILE A 46 15.95 39.53 23.75
N ALA A 47 15.23 38.76 24.56
CA ALA A 47 14.93 37.36 24.28
C ALA A 47 13.98 37.20 23.08
N SER A 48 12.98 38.08 22.97
CA SER A 48 12.06 38.09 21.81
C SER A 48 12.76 38.54 20.52
N VAL A 49 13.63 39.56 20.59
CA VAL A 49 14.44 40.00 19.44
C VAL A 49 15.41 38.91 18.98
N ALA A 50 16.06 38.19 19.91
CA ALA A 50 16.96 37.10 19.57
C ALA A 50 16.22 35.91 18.93
N LEU A 51 15.02 35.57 19.41
CA LEU A 51 14.18 34.53 18.81
C LEU A 51 13.75 34.92 17.39
N GLY A 52 13.32 36.17 17.18
CA GLY A 52 12.97 36.68 15.86
C GLY A 52 14.15 36.67 14.89
N ALA A 53 15.34 37.07 15.34
CA ALA A 53 16.56 37.03 14.54
C ALA A 53 16.97 35.60 14.16
N ALA A 54 16.89 34.65 15.10
CA ALA A 54 17.19 33.24 14.84
C ALA A 54 16.19 32.61 13.84
N GLY A 55 14.90 32.96 13.96
CA GLY A 55 13.87 32.55 13.01
C GLY A 55 14.14 33.09 11.59
N ALA A 56 14.53 34.37 11.47
CA ALA A 56 14.88 34.97 10.18
C ALA A 56 16.10 34.30 9.53
N VAL A 57 17.13 33.95 10.30
CA VAL A 57 18.30 33.22 9.80
C VAL A 57 17.92 31.82 9.29
N MET A 58 17.03 31.12 10.00
CA MET A 58 16.53 29.81 9.55
C MET A 58 15.77 29.93 8.22
N LEU A 59 14.91 30.94 8.07
CA LEU A 59 14.17 31.23 6.84
C LEU A 59 15.11 31.46 5.64
N VAL A 60 16.11 32.32 5.82
CA VAL A 60 17.10 32.62 4.77
C VAL A 60 17.89 31.37 4.41
N THR A 61 18.23 30.54 5.38
CA THR A 61 18.99 29.30 5.17
C THR A 61 18.21 28.30 4.33
N VAL A 62 16.93 28.07 4.63
CA VAL A 62 16.11 27.14 3.86
C VAL A 62 15.78 27.70 2.47
N ALA A 63 15.53 29.01 2.35
CA ALA A 63 15.32 29.64 1.06
C ALA A 63 16.57 29.52 0.16
N GLY A 64 17.77 29.69 0.74
CA GLY A 64 19.03 29.51 0.04
C GLY A 64 19.26 28.07 -0.42
N TRP A 65 18.95 27.09 0.43
CA TRP A 65 18.98 25.67 0.08
C TRP A 65 18.02 25.33 -1.07
N ALA A 66 16.77 25.76 -0.97
CA ALA A 66 15.76 25.50 -2.01
C ALA A 66 16.10 26.16 -3.36
N TYR A 67 16.72 27.35 -3.31
CA TYR A 67 17.23 28.03 -4.50
C TYR A 67 18.38 27.25 -5.16
N GLU A 68 19.36 26.81 -4.38
CA GLU A 68 20.50 26.06 -4.92
C GLU A 68 20.10 24.68 -5.42
N ASP A 69 19.26 23.94 -4.69
CA ASP A 69 18.72 22.64 -5.14
C ASP A 69 17.94 22.79 -6.45
N GLY A 70 17.08 23.82 -6.55
CA GLY A 70 16.38 24.13 -7.78
C GLY A 70 17.30 24.47 -8.95
N ARG A 71 18.40 25.19 -8.70
CA ARG A 71 19.42 25.51 -9.72
C ARG A 71 20.18 24.26 -10.16
N MET A 72 20.52 23.37 -9.23
CA MET A 72 21.22 22.12 -9.55
C MET A 72 20.34 21.17 -10.35
N ARG A 73 19.04 21.08 -10.02
CA ARG A 73 18.05 20.32 -10.81
C ARG A 73 17.88 20.87 -12.22
N ALA A 74 17.81 22.21 -12.37
CA ALA A 74 17.72 22.83 -13.69
C ALA A 74 18.98 22.56 -14.53
N LYS A 75 20.17 22.58 -13.89
CA LYS A 75 21.43 22.23 -14.54
C LYS A 75 21.46 20.74 -14.94
N ALA A 76 21.00 19.84 -14.07
CA ALA A 76 20.89 18.41 -14.36
C ALA A 76 19.91 18.12 -15.52
N ALA A 77 18.76 18.81 -15.54
CA ALA A 77 17.77 18.69 -16.63
C ALA A 77 18.32 19.17 -17.98
N SER A 78 19.16 20.21 -17.99
CA SER A 78 19.79 20.70 -19.23
C SER A 78 20.85 19.74 -19.82
N HIS A 79 21.34 18.77 -19.03
CA HIS A 79 22.24 17.71 -19.51
C HIS A 79 21.49 16.46 -20.01
N GLN A 80 20.15 16.41 -19.88
CA GLN A 80 19.32 15.24 -20.22
C GLN A 80 18.70 15.26 -21.63
N GLU A 81 18.98 16.25 -22.48
CA GLU A 81 18.30 16.36 -23.78
C GLU A 81 18.65 15.26 -24.82
N HIS A 82 19.52 14.29 -24.53
CA HIS A 82 19.96 13.27 -25.51
C HIS A 82 19.93 11.79 -25.02
N GLY A 83 18.96 11.37 -24.22
CA GLY A 83 18.81 9.93 -23.90
C GLY A 83 17.42 9.56 -23.38
N ASP A 84 16.89 8.48 -23.94
CA ASP A 84 15.55 7.89 -23.81
C ASP A 84 14.90 7.94 -22.40
N THR A 85 13.60 8.20 -22.37
CA THR A 85 12.83 8.44 -21.14
C THR A 85 12.50 7.16 -20.38
N GLY A 86 13.07 6.99 -19.19
CA GLY A 86 12.41 6.41 -18.00
C GLY A 86 12.11 4.90 -17.95
N VAL A 87 12.25 4.14 -19.04
CA VAL A 87 12.00 2.69 -19.03
C VAL A 87 13.25 1.94 -18.57
N ARG A 88 13.11 1.12 -17.51
CA ARG A 88 14.18 0.24 -17.00
C ARG A 88 13.90 -1.20 -17.44
N PHE A 89 14.93 -1.96 -17.77
CA PHE A 89 14.83 -3.36 -18.16
C PHE A 89 15.45 -4.21 -17.05
N THR A 90 14.73 -5.20 -16.54
CA THR A 90 15.20 -6.05 -15.45
C THR A 90 15.25 -7.50 -15.91
N GLN A 91 16.39 -8.15 -15.76
CA GLN A 91 16.55 -9.59 -15.93
C GLN A 91 16.55 -10.25 -14.56
N VAL A 92 15.67 -11.23 -14.37
CA VAL A 92 15.55 -12.02 -13.15
C VAL A 92 15.94 -13.46 -13.45
N ILE A 93 16.94 -13.99 -12.72
CA ILE A 93 17.36 -15.39 -12.79
C ILE A 93 17.01 -16.05 -11.47
N THR A 94 16.16 -17.08 -11.51
CA THR A 94 15.79 -17.87 -10.33
C THR A 94 16.38 -19.27 -10.44
N PHE A 95 16.94 -19.78 -9.35
CA PHE A 95 17.44 -21.15 -9.28
C PHE A 95 17.41 -21.67 -7.83
N ALA A 96 17.43 -22.99 -7.66
CA ALA A 96 17.44 -23.59 -6.34
C ALA A 96 18.82 -24.17 -6.00
N ILE A 97 19.27 -23.99 -4.76
CA ILE A 97 20.46 -24.65 -4.20
C ILE A 97 20.00 -25.97 -3.55
N PRO A 98 20.66 -27.10 -3.85
CA PRO A 98 20.34 -28.39 -3.24
C PRO A 98 20.36 -28.36 -1.70
N GLU A 99 19.57 -29.23 -1.08
CA GLU A 99 19.53 -29.36 0.37
C GLU A 99 20.93 -29.60 0.96
N GLY A 100 21.28 -28.87 2.01
CA GLY A 100 22.58 -28.95 2.67
C GLY A 100 23.76 -28.34 1.90
N GLN A 101 23.54 -27.77 0.70
CA GLN A 101 24.60 -27.13 -0.11
C GLN A 101 24.66 -25.60 0.06
N LEU A 102 23.77 -24.99 0.85
CA LEU A 102 23.69 -23.53 0.98
C LEU A 102 24.99 -22.89 1.46
N ASP A 103 25.67 -23.49 2.45
CA ASP A 103 26.93 -22.92 2.96
C ASP A 103 28.09 -23.08 1.98
N ALA A 104 28.11 -24.16 1.21
CA ALA A 104 29.06 -24.34 0.11
C ALA A 104 28.80 -23.31 -1.01
N ALA A 105 27.52 -23.08 -1.34
CA ALA A 105 27.12 -22.08 -2.33
C ALA A 105 27.43 -20.65 -1.88
N ARG A 106 27.31 -20.33 -0.59
CA ARG A 106 27.72 -19.02 -0.02
C ARG A 106 29.20 -18.74 -0.20
N ALA A 107 30.05 -19.77 -0.08
CA ALA A 107 31.49 -19.64 -0.27
C ALA A 107 31.94 -19.75 -1.74
N GLY A 108 31.11 -20.36 -2.60
CA GLY A 108 31.35 -20.52 -4.03
C GLY A 108 30.45 -19.61 -4.85
N LEU A 109 29.43 -20.20 -5.50
CA LEU A 109 28.57 -19.54 -6.50
C LEU A 109 28.03 -18.17 -6.05
N LEU A 110 27.47 -18.05 -4.85
CA LEU A 110 26.90 -16.78 -4.38
C LEU A 110 27.98 -15.72 -4.11
N SER A 111 29.18 -16.13 -3.67
CA SER A 111 30.31 -15.21 -3.52
C SER A 111 30.81 -14.72 -4.88
N GLU A 112 30.86 -15.60 -5.88
CA GLU A 112 31.28 -15.24 -7.24
C GLU A 112 30.23 -14.34 -7.93
N LEU A 113 28.94 -14.64 -7.76
CA LEU A 113 27.86 -13.77 -8.22
C LEU A 113 27.97 -12.38 -7.58
N ASN A 114 28.20 -12.30 -6.27
CA ASN A 114 28.38 -11.02 -5.59
C ASN A 114 29.64 -10.27 -6.06
N ALA A 115 30.73 -10.98 -6.38
CA ALA A 115 31.95 -10.37 -6.91
C ALA A 115 31.77 -9.80 -8.33
N ARG A 116 30.80 -10.30 -9.12
CA ARG A 116 30.50 -9.81 -10.47
C ARG A 116 29.87 -8.42 -10.49
N GLU A 117 29.37 -7.91 -9.35
CA GLU A 117 28.78 -6.59 -9.26
C GLU A 117 29.70 -5.49 -9.84
N ASN A 118 31.00 -5.53 -9.52
CA ASN A 118 31.96 -4.54 -10.02
C ASN A 118 32.13 -4.60 -11.54
N SER A 119 32.19 -5.81 -12.13
CA SER A 119 32.30 -5.95 -13.59
C SER A 119 31.02 -5.53 -14.32
N LEU A 120 29.85 -5.68 -13.69
CA LEU A 120 28.58 -5.23 -14.25
C LEU A 120 28.48 -3.70 -14.25
N ARG A 121 29.02 -3.04 -13.22
CA ARG A 121 29.04 -1.57 -13.11
C ARG A 121 29.78 -0.87 -14.25
N ASP A 122 30.73 -1.55 -14.89
CA ASP A 122 31.50 -1.01 -16.01
C ASP A 122 30.74 -1.13 -17.36
N LEU A 123 29.61 -1.85 -17.39
CA LEU A 123 28.83 -2.07 -18.61
C LEU A 123 27.88 -0.90 -18.90
N ALA A 124 27.78 -0.55 -20.18
CA ALA A 124 26.93 0.54 -20.64
C ALA A 124 25.45 0.25 -20.32
N GLY A 125 24.84 1.14 -19.54
CA GLY A 125 23.43 1.07 -19.18
C GLY A 125 23.11 0.17 -17.98
N PHE A 126 24.08 -0.45 -17.32
CA PHE A 126 23.83 -1.16 -16.06
C PHE A 126 23.44 -0.17 -14.93
N GLN A 127 22.47 -0.54 -14.09
CA GLN A 127 21.94 0.30 -13.02
C GLN A 127 22.02 -0.34 -11.64
N ASP A 128 21.60 -1.60 -11.50
CA ASP A 128 21.47 -2.28 -10.21
C ASP A 128 21.69 -3.79 -10.35
N PHE A 129 22.21 -4.42 -9.30
CA PHE A 129 22.32 -5.87 -9.19
C PHE A 129 21.97 -6.30 -7.76
N ARG A 130 21.08 -7.29 -7.66
CA ARG A 130 20.61 -7.79 -6.36
C ARG A 130 20.56 -9.31 -6.35
N ILE A 131 20.95 -9.90 -5.24
CA ILE A 131 20.76 -11.33 -4.96
C ILE A 131 19.89 -11.48 -3.72
N VAL A 132 18.84 -12.29 -3.82
CA VAL A 132 17.95 -12.66 -2.72
C VAL A 132 18.01 -14.17 -2.54
N VAL A 133 18.28 -14.62 -1.32
CA VAL A 133 18.32 -16.04 -0.97
C VAL A 133 17.25 -16.32 0.07
N SER A 134 16.38 -17.27 -0.21
CA SER A 134 15.38 -17.80 0.71
C SER A 134 15.88 -19.15 1.25
N PRO A 135 16.54 -19.18 2.41
CA PRO A 135 17.11 -20.41 2.97
C PRO A 135 15.99 -21.36 3.42
N ALA A 136 16.14 -22.65 3.13
CA ALA A 136 15.27 -23.71 3.62
C ALA A 136 16.02 -24.58 4.65
N ALA A 137 15.39 -24.86 5.79
CA ALA A 137 15.96 -25.75 6.81
C ALA A 137 15.96 -27.23 6.38
N THR A 138 14.97 -27.60 5.56
CA THR A 138 14.84 -28.91 4.90
C THR A 138 14.39 -28.67 3.46
N GLY A 139 14.96 -29.40 2.51
CA GLY A 139 14.73 -29.17 1.07
C GLY A 139 15.65 -28.11 0.45
N THR A 140 15.31 -27.67 -0.77
CA THR A 140 16.16 -26.76 -1.56
C THR A 140 15.99 -25.30 -1.14
N SER A 141 17.09 -24.54 -1.06
CA SER A 141 17.04 -23.09 -0.83
C SER A 141 16.83 -22.35 -2.15
N GLN A 142 15.91 -21.39 -2.21
CA GLN A 142 15.64 -20.63 -3.44
C GLN A 142 16.56 -19.41 -3.55
N VAL A 143 17.02 -19.11 -4.76
CA VAL A 143 17.84 -17.93 -5.06
C VAL A 143 17.24 -17.18 -6.23
N LEU A 144 17.24 -15.86 -6.12
CA LEU A 144 16.82 -14.92 -7.15
C LEU A 144 17.93 -13.89 -7.34
N ALA A 145 18.40 -13.73 -8.57
CA ALA A 145 19.42 -12.77 -8.97
C ALA A 145 18.83 -11.81 -10.02
N GLU A 146 18.87 -10.51 -9.76
CA GLU A 146 18.25 -9.47 -10.58
C GLU A 146 19.32 -8.51 -11.10
N THR A 147 19.34 -8.23 -12.41
CA THR A 147 20.10 -7.11 -12.99
C THR A 147 19.15 -6.09 -13.61
N THR A 148 19.40 -4.81 -13.39
CA THR A 148 18.59 -3.71 -13.93
C THR A 148 19.41 -2.85 -14.89
N TRP A 149 18.79 -2.45 -16.00
CA TRP A 149 19.42 -1.76 -17.11
C TRP A 149 18.60 -0.54 -17.55
N SER A 150 19.29 0.50 -18.01
CA SER A 150 18.69 1.76 -18.48
C SER A 150 18.16 1.69 -19.91
N SER A 151 18.55 0.66 -20.67
CA SER A 151 18.12 0.48 -22.05
C SER A 151 18.12 -1.00 -22.41
N ARG A 152 17.22 -1.35 -23.35
CA ARG A 152 17.12 -2.70 -23.91
C ARG A 152 18.41 -3.13 -24.62
N GLU A 153 19.08 -2.19 -25.27
CA GLU A 153 20.33 -2.43 -26.00
C GLU A 153 21.50 -2.79 -25.06
N GLY A 154 21.54 -2.22 -23.86
CA GLY A 154 22.51 -2.58 -22.83
C GLY A 154 22.33 -4.02 -22.35
N LEU A 155 21.10 -4.42 -22.05
CA LEU A 155 20.77 -5.81 -21.67
C LEU A 155 21.07 -6.79 -22.82
N ALA A 156 20.68 -6.47 -24.05
CA ALA A 156 20.96 -7.33 -25.20
C ALA A 156 22.47 -7.52 -25.46
N THR A 157 23.26 -6.45 -25.34
CA THR A 157 24.72 -6.52 -25.47
C THR A 157 25.35 -7.37 -24.36
N TYR A 158 24.78 -7.29 -23.15
CA TYR A 158 25.20 -8.11 -22.02
C TYR A 158 24.87 -9.60 -22.24
N ASP A 159 23.66 -9.93 -22.71
CA ASP A 159 23.24 -11.31 -23.00
C ASP A 159 24.03 -11.95 -24.16
N GLU A 160 24.53 -11.14 -25.09
CA GLU A 160 25.43 -11.59 -26.16
C GLU A 160 26.85 -11.89 -25.66
N SER A 161 27.21 -11.42 -24.46
CA SER A 161 28.48 -11.75 -23.83
C SER A 161 28.46 -13.20 -23.30
N ARG A 162 29.61 -13.89 -23.32
CA ARG A 162 29.75 -15.23 -22.71
C ARG A 162 30.18 -15.17 -21.24
N GLU A 163 29.92 -14.05 -20.59
CA GLU A 163 30.24 -13.80 -19.17
C GLU A 163 28.99 -13.38 -18.38
N THR A 164 27.82 -13.92 -18.75
CA THR A 164 26.55 -13.60 -18.07
C THR A 164 26.46 -14.26 -16.69
N LEU A 165 25.52 -13.81 -15.86
CA LEU A 165 25.18 -14.47 -14.60
C LEU A 165 24.72 -15.91 -14.87
N LEU A 166 24.00 -16.15 -15.97
CA LEU A 166 23.57 -17.47 -16.38
C LEU A 166 24.77 -18.39 -16.67
N ASP A 167 25.81 -17.88 -17.33
CA ASP A 167 27.04 -18.65 -17.60
C ASP A 167 27.76 -19.03 -16.29
N LEU A 168 27.79 -18.10 -15.33
CA LEU A 168 28.38 -18.34 -14.01
C LEU A 168 27.58 -19.35 -13.18
N ILE A 169 26.26 -19.34 -13.27
CA ILE A 169 25.39 -20.33 -12.63
C ILE A 169 25.62 -21.71 -13.27
N ASN A 170 25.72 -21.76 -14.60
CA ASN A 170 25.96 -23.00 -15.34
C ASN A 170 27.37 -23.58 -15.12
N SER A 171 28.34 -22.79 -14.65
CA SER A 171 29.68 -23.28 -14.27
C SER A 171 29.71 -23.96 -12.89
N HIS A 172 28.62 -23.89 -12.12
CA HIS A 172 28.47 -24.47 -10.77
C HIS A 172 27.35 -25.53 -10.67
N PRO A 173 27.36 -26.59 -11.51
CA PRO A 173 26.25 -27.55 -11.57
C PRO A 173 26.02 -28.31 -10.25
N ASP A 174 27.05 -28.45 -9.42
CA ASP A 174 26.95 -29.15 -8.13
C ASP A 174 26.26 -28.31 -7.04
N GLN A 175 26.16 -27.00 -7.25
CA GLN A 175 25.56 -26.03 -6.31
C GLN A 175 24.18 -25.55 -6.77
N VAL A 176 23.71 -26.04 -7.92
CA VAL A 176 22.43 -25.66 -8.53
C VAL A 176 21.61 -26.93 -8.78
N ALA A 177 20.39 -26.97 -8.27
CA ALA A 177 19.49 -28.09 -8.51
C ALA A 177 19.14 -28.17 -10.00
N ALA A 178 19.31 -29.35 -10.58
CA ALA A 178 19.11 -29.56 -12.02
C ALA A 178 17.69 -29.17 -12.46
N GLY A 179 17.59 -28.41 -13.55
CA GLY A 179 16.32 -27.99 -14.13
C GLY A 179 15.58 -26.88 -13.37
N THR A 180 16.21 -26.25 -12.38
CA THR A 180 15.58 -25.18 -11.58
C THR A 180 15.91 -23.78 -12.06
N VAL A 181 16.87 -23.63 -12.98
CA VAL A 181 17.26 -22.32 -13.53
C VAL A 181 16.16 -21.80 -14.46
N GLN A 182 15.63 -20.63 -14.17
CA GLN A 182 14.70 -19.89 -15.03
C GLN A 182 15.21 -18.46 -15.19
N VAL A 183 15.05 -17.91 -16.39
CA VAL A 183 15.47 -16.55 -16.73
C VAL A 183 14.24 -15.80 -17.26
N PHE A 184 14.00 -14.62 -16.71
CA PHE A 184 12.89 -13.76 -17.06
C PHE A 184 13.42 -12.36 -17.40
N ASP A 185 13.23 -11.93 -18.64
CA ASP A 185 13.52 -10.56 -19.04
C ASP A 185 12.23 -9.73 -18.97
N MET A 186 12.24 -8.68 -18.16
CA MET A 186 11.08 -7.87 -17.82
C MET A 186 11.31 -6.40 -18.16
N GLU A 187 10.28 -5.74 -18.68
CA GLU A 187 10.27 -4.29 -18.87
C GLU A 187 9.55 -3.64 -17.68
N VAL A 188 10.24 -2.75 -16.97
CA VAL A 188 9.70 -2.05 -15.82
C VAL A 188 8.93 -0.83 -16.32
N VAL A 189 7.60 -0.96 -16.34
CA VAL A 189 6.67 0.08 -16.79
C VAL A 189 6.46 1.16 -15.70
N ARG A 190 6.79 0.87 -14.43
CA ARG A 190 6.81 1.83 -13.31
C ARG A 190 7.86 1.42 -12.27
N ASP A 191 8.75 2.34 -11.89
CA ASP A 191 9.74 2.12 -10.84
C ASP A 191 9.40 2.93 -9.57
N SER A 192 9.18 2.23 -8.46
CA SER A 192 8.92 2.81 -7.14
C SER A 192 10.17 3.17 -6.36
N LYS A 193 11.39 2.94 -6.88
CA LYS A 193 12.67 3.28 -6.23
C LYS A 193 13.03 4.77 -6.37
N ASP A 194 12.32 5.54 -7.20
CA ASP A 194 12.47 7.01 -7.33
C ASP A 194 11.79 7.78 -6.17
N VAL A 195 11.89 7.28 -4.92
CA VAL A 195 11.44 7.99 -3.70
C VAL A 195 12.50 9.01 -3.24
N ALA A 196 13.11 9.73 -4.17
CA ALA A 196 13.72 11.01 -3.83
C ALA A 196 12.56 12.00 -3.67
N VAL A 197 12.13 12.23 -2.42
CA VAL A 197 11.04 13.14 -2.05
C VAL A 197 11.15 14.41 -2.88
N ARG A 198 10.24 14.55 -3.86
CA ARG A 198 10.14 15.75 -4.71
C ARG A 198 9.47 16.82 -3.87
N PHE A 199 10.21 17.46 -2.97
CA PHE A 199 9.72 18.65 -2.27
C PHE A 199 9.47 19.75 -3.30
N GLY A 200 8.20 19.96 -3.64
CA GLY A 200 7.79 21.16 -4.37
C GLY A 200 8.20 22.38 -3.56
N LYS A 201 8.60 23.45 -4.24
CA LYS A 201 9.00 24.74 -3.61
C LYS A 201 7.95 25.29 -2.62
N GLY A 202 6.68 24.85 -2.73
CA GLY A 202 5.60 25.19 -1.80
C GLY A 202 5.65 24.43 -0.46
N THR A 203 6.10 23.18 -0.43
CA THR A 203 6.05 22.34 0.78
C THR A 203 7.11 22.75 1.81
N ALA A 204 8.27 23.24 1.35
CA ALA A 204 9.30 23.79 2.24
C ALA A 204 8.81 25.06 2.97
N ALA A 205 8.01 25.91 2.29
CA ALA A 205 7.40 27.08 2.91
C ALA A 205 6.30 26.72 3.92
N ALA A 206 5.55 25.65 3.67
CA ALA A 206 4.50 25.15 4.57
C ALA A 206 5.07 24.53 5.86
N ILE A 207 6.15 23.75 5.78
CA ILE A 207 6.83 23.16 6.95
C ILE A 207 7.44 24.25 7.83
N ILE A 208 7.96 25.31 7.21
CA ILE A 208 8.46 26.50 7.90
C ILE A 208 7.33 27.28 8.58
N GLY A 209 6.19 27.46 7.92
CA GLY A 209 5.00 28.08 8.50
C GLY A 209 4.47 27.27 9.69
N ALA A 210 4.45 25.94 9.58
CA ALA A 210 4.03 25.04 10.64
C ALA A 210 4.98 25.04 11.85
N LEU A 211 6.29 25.22 11.67
CA LEU A 211 7.24 25.36 12.77
C LEU A 211 7.15 26.73 13.47
N ALA A 212 6.81 27.80 12.74
CA ALA A 212 6.59 29.13 13.32
C ALA A 212 5.27 29.21 14.11
N VAL A 213 4.23 28.47 13.70
CA VAL A 213 2.93 28.41 14.39
C VAL A 213 2.91 27.34 15.48
N GLY A 214 3.59 26.21 15.29
CA GLY A 214 3.66 25.09 16.23
C GLY A 214 4.45 25.38 17.51
N GLY A 215 5.36 26.36 17.48
CA GLY A 215 6.04 26.86 18.68
C GLY A 215 5.12 27.50 19.73
N PHE A 216 3.87 27.83 19.36
CA PHE A 216 2.90 28.48 20.25
C PHE A 216 2.02 27.49 21.05
N PHE A 217 1.99 26.20 20.70
CA PHE A 217 1.06 25.22 21.31
C PHE A 217 1.66 24.29 22.37
N VAL A 218 2.98 24.31 22.59
CA VAL A 218 3.64 23.46 23.60
C VAL A 218 3.37 23.93 25.05
N GLY A 219 2.84 25.14 25.25
CA GLY A 219 2.52 25.69 26.58
C GLY A 219 1.09 25.44 27.08
N ALA A 220 0.15 25.03 26.21
CA ALA A 220 -1.28 24.91 26.56
C ALA A 220 -1.76 23.46 26.77
N GLY A 221 -0.95 22.46 26.41
CA GLY A 221 -1.34 21.04 26.46
C GLY A 221 -1.17 20.34 27.82
N LEU A 222 -0.66 21.02 28.84
CA LEU A 222 -0.31 20.39 30.13
C LEU A 222 -1.32 20.62 31.27
N THR A 223 -2.42 21.33 31.05
CA THR A 223 -3.45 21.61 32.08
C THR A 223 -4.80 20.95 31.84
N LEU A 224 -4.92 20.03 30.88
CA LEU A 224 -6.20 19.43 30.47
C LEU A 224 -6.45 18.00 31.00
N PHE A 225 -5.60 17.50 31.92
CA PHE A 225 -5.75 16.16 32.53
C PHE A 225 -6.07 16.15 34.04
N GLU A 226 -6.46 17.28 34.63
CA GLU A 226 -7.04 17.32 35.97
C GLU A 226 -8.44 17.91 35.91
N GLY A 227 -9.44 17.03 35.77
CA GLY A 227 -10.85 17.39 35.66
C GLY A 227 -11.76 16.17 35.86
N GLU A 228 -11.90 15.83 37.15
CA GLU A 228 -12.91 15.00 37.83
C GLU A 228 -14.10 14.44 37.01
N SER A 229 -14.32 13.14 37.18
CA SER A 229 -15.43 12.36 36.66
C SER A 229 -16.75 12.83 37.28
N THR A 230 -17.61 13.50 36.50
CA THR A 230 -19.03 13.62 36.83
C THR A 230 -19.88 13.12 35.67
N VAL A 231 -20.60 12.04 35.95
CA VAL A 231 -21.66 11.46 35.12
C VAL A 231 -22.77 12.50 34.92
N VAL A 232 -23.16 12.72 33.67
CA VAL A 232 -24.43 13.39 33.32
C VAL A 232 -25.21 12.42 32.44
N GLU A 233 -26.33 11.93 32.98
CA GLU A 233 -27.40 11.31 32.19
C GLU A 233 -28.04 12.37 31.29
N GLY A 234 -28.14 12.07 30.00
CA GLY A 234 -28.82 12.88 29.00
C GLY A 234 -29.47 11.98 27.96
N ASP A 235 -30.79 11.88 28.05
CA ASP A 235 -31.72 11.28 27.09
C ASP A 235 -31.68 12.03 25.74
N GLY A 236 -31.51 11.29 24.65
CA GLY A 236 -31.47 11.83 23.29
C GLY A 236 -31.07 10.75 22.28
N GLY A 237 -32.01 10.37 21.43
CA GLY A 237 -31.91 9.25 20.48
C GLY A 237 -30.62 9.24 19.66
N GLY A 238 -29.77 8.27 19.94
CA GLY A 238 -28.61 7.93 19.12
C GLY A 238 -29.05 7.01 17.99
N VAL A 239 -28.76 7.42 16.75
CA VAL A 239 -28.71 6.51 15.61
C VAL A 239 -27.67 5.44 15.95
N VAL A 240 -28.11 4.19 16.01
CA VAL A 240 -27.20 3.05 16.19
C VAL A 240 -26.29 3.01 14.96
N PRO A 241 -24.96 3.08 15.10
CA PRO A 241 -24.07 3.06 13.95
C PRO A 241 -24.14 1.72 13.20
N PRO A 242 -23.99 1.78 11.84
CA PRO A 242 -23.63 0.71 10.93
C PRO A 242 -22.83 -0.45 11.52
N PRO A 243 -23.17 -1.73 11.33
CA PRO A 243 -22.27 -2.76 11.79
C PRO A 243 -21.09 -2.95 10.76
N SER A 244 -19.88 -2.46 11.08
CA SER A 244 -18.56 -2.69 10.45
C SER A 244 -17.75 -3.92 10.95
N GLY A 245 -17.05 -4.63 10.05
CA GLY A 245 -16.07 -5.69 10.40
C GLY A 245 -16.61 -7.13 10.32
N PHE A 246 -15.73 -8.12 10.47
CA PHE A 246 -16.08 -9.54 10.31
C PHE A 246 -17.26 -9.93 11.21
N ALA A 247 -17.27 -9.48 12.48
CA ALA A 247 -18.32 -9.76 13.46
C ALA A 247 -19.73 -9.32 13.03
N GLN A 248 -19.81 -8.51 11.97
CA GLN A 248 -21.01 -7.80 11.56
C GLN A 248 -21.42 -8.17 10.13
N THR A 249 -20.45 -8.50 9.27
CA THR A 249 -20.68 -8.87 7.86
C THR A 249 -20.46 -10.36 7.56
N GLY A 250 -19.68 -11.07 8.38
CA GLY A 250 -19.23 -12.45 8.08
C GLY A 250 -18.20 -12.54 6.95
N LEU A 251 -17.64 -11.42 6.49
CA LEU A 251 -16.70 -11.35 5.37
C LEU A 251 -15.25 -11.24 5.87
N LEU A 252 -14.37 -12.10 5.35
CA LEU A 252 -12.94 -12.10 5.60
C LEU A 252 -12.15 -11.89 4.29
N GLY A 253 -11.41 -10.80 4.18
CA GLY A 253 -10.56 -10.51 3.04
C GLY A 253 -9.17 -11.15 3.15
N ALA A 254 -8.56 -11.46 2.02
CA ALA A 254 -7.16 -11.87 1.87
C ALA A 254 -6.50 -11.02 0.77
N VAL A 255 -5.39 -10.35 1.09
CA VAL A 255 -4.62 -9.53 0.14
C VAL A 255 -3.13 -9.70 0.43
N ASP A 256 -2.33 -9.87 -0.62
CA ASP A 256 -0.88 -10.06 -0.59
C ASP A 256 -0.44 -11.21 0.31
N PHE A 257 -0.19 -10.93 1.59
CA PHE A 257 0.26 -11.90 2.60
C PHE A 257 -0.46 -11.70 3.94
N ALA A 258 -1.68 -11.14 3.94
CA ALA A 258 -2.45 -10.91 5.17
C ALA A 258 -3.96 -11.19 4.98
N PHE A 259 -4.61 -11.57 6.09
CA PHE A 259 -6.07 -11.51 6.20
C PHE A 259 -6.52 -10.15 6.72
N SER A 260 -7.71 -9.70 6.33
CA SER A 260 -8.28 -8.42 6.78
C SER A 260 -8.56 -8.40 8.28
N GLU A 261 -8.82 -9.56 8.87
CA GLU A 261 -8.86 -9.76 10.32
C GLU A 261 -8.05 -11.00 10.69
N THR A 262 -7.22 -10.86 11.72
CA THR A 262 -6.37 -11.94 12.26
C THR A 262 -6.87 -12.48 13.58
N ASP A 263 -7.81 -11.81 14.24
CA ASP A 263 -8.39 -12.20 15.52
C ASP A 263 -9.91 -12.22 15.41
N ILE A 264 -10.48 -13.41 15.23
CA ILE A 264 -11.92 -13.60 15.02
C ILE A 264 -12.52 -14.23 16.27
N ALA A 265 -13.72 -13.79 16.67
CA ALA A 265 -14.51 -14.43 17.70
C ALA A 265 -15.82 -14.99 17.14
N LEU A 266 -16.20 -16.22 17.52
CA LEU A 266 -17.48 -16.84 17.16
C LEU A 266 -18.15 -17.54 18.35
N PRO A 267 -19.49 -17.68 18.37
CA PRO A 267 -20.18 -18.47 19.39
C PRO A 267 -19.92 -19.98 19.22
N PRO A 268 -19.95 -20.78 20.30
CA PRO A 268 -19.72 -22.23 20.23
C PRO A 268 -20.91 -23.00 19.63
N ASN A 269 -20.63 -24.12 18.96
CA ASN A 269 -21.62 -25.07 18.44
C ASN A 269 -22.74 -24.41 17.60
N THR A 270 -22.41 -23.34 16.89
CA THR A 270 -23.35 -22.51 16.13
C THR A 270 -23.03 -22.60 14.65
N GLU A 271 -24.06 -22.66 13.81
CA GLU A 271 -23.87 -22.62 12.36
C GLU A 271 -23.53 -21.19 11.93
N ILE A 272 -22.40 -21.05 11.23
CA ILE A 272 -21.85 -19.78 10.77
C ILE A 272 -21.65 -19.88 9.26
N THR A 273 -22.18 -18.89 8.53
CA THR A 273 -21.86 -18.65 7.12
C THR A 273 -20.80 -17.56 7.04
N MET A 274 -19.71 -17.84 6.33
CA MET A 274 -18.61 -16.91 6.11
C MET A 274 -18.28 -16.80 4.62
N THR A 275 -17.83 -15.63 4.21
CA THR A 275 -17.32 -15.39 2.85
C THR A 275 -15.86 -14.97 2.93
N VAL A 276 -14.97 -15.75 2.30
CA VAL A 276 -13.56 -15.39 2.13
C VAL A 276 -13.36 -14.82 0.74
N VAL A 277 -12.75 -13.63 0.66
CA VAL A 277 -12.49 -12.93 -0.60
C VAL A 277 -11.00 -12.76 -0.80
N ASN A 278 -10.45 -13.24 -1.91
CA ASN A 278 -9.09 -12.92 -2.31
C ASN A 278 -9.08 -11.64 -3.16
N ALA A 279 -8.66 -10.52 -2.58
CA ALA A 279 -8.51 -9.25 -3.28
C ALA A 279 -7.05 -8.96 -3.71
N GLY A 280 -6.11 -9.87 -3.42
CA GLY A 280 -4.72 -9.80 -3.86
C GLY A 280 -4.49 -10.50 -5.20
N ALA A 281 -3.32 -10.30 -5.81
CA ALA A 281 -2.97 -10.98 -7.06
C ALA A 281 -2.50 -12.44 -6.84
N ALA A 282 -1.95 -12.75 -5.66
CA ALA A 282 -1.50 -14.08 -5.30
C ALA A 282 -2.67 -14.98 -4.91
N PRO A 283 -2.65 -16.29 -5.23
CA PRO A 283 -3.70 -17.19 -4.81
C PRO A 283 -3.69 -17.43 -3.29
N HIS A 284 -4.88 -17.49 -2.68
CA HIS A 284 -5.06 -17.65 -1.25
C HIS A 284 -6.17 -18.65 -0.92
N ASN A 285 -6.09 -19.26 0.25
CA ASN A 285 -7.19 -20.01 0.84
C ASN A 285 -7.29 -19.72 2.33
N TRP A 286 -8.34 -20.23 2.95
CA TRP A 286 -8.55 -20.12 4.39
C TRP A 286 -8.92 -21.49 4.93
N HIS A 287 -8.09 -22.01 5.82
CA HIS A 287 -8.23 -23.33 6.43
C HIS A 287 -8.26 -23.18 7.96
N LEU A 288 -9.18 -23.87 8.63
CA LEU A 288 -9.32 -23.83 10.09
C LEU A 288 -8.79 -25.11 10.74
N PHE A 289 -7.93 -24.96 11.74
CA PHE A 289 -7.21 -26.07 12.39
C PHE A 289 -7.60 -26.23 13.85
N GLN A 290 -7.56 -27.47 14.34
CA GLN A 290 -7.89 -27.80 15.73
C GLN A 290 -6.84 -27.29 16.74
N SER A 291 -5.65 -26.92 16.27
CA SER A 291 -4.56 -26.38 17.08
C SER A 291 -4.69 -24.87 17.24
N SER A 292 -4.14 -24.32 18.32
CA SER A 292 -3.95 -22.88 18.51
C SER A 292 -2.66 -22.35 17.86
N THR A 293 -1.94 -23.17 17.09
CA THR A 293 -0.67 -22.81 16.43
C THR A 293 -0.64 -23.27 14.98
N ALA A 294 -0.19 -22.39 14.08
CA ALA A 294 -0.16 -22.68 12.66
C ALA A 294 0.87 -23.75 12.27
N GLY A 295 0.49 -24.63 11.34
CA GLY A 295 1.30 -25.76 10.86
C GLY A 295 1.13 -27.08 11.63
N ASP A 296 0.40 -27.07 12.76
CA ASP A 296 0.20 -28.26 13.60
C ASP A 296 -1.27 -28.68 13.67
N GLY A 297 -1.56 -29.96 13.45
CA GLY A 297 -2.85 -30.58 13.75
C GLY A 297 -3.84 -30.72 12.58
N PRO A 298 -4.90 -31.54 12.75
CA PRO A 298 -5.92 -31.76 11.73
C PRO A 298 -6.84 -30.53 11.57
N LEU A 299 -7.48 -30.43 10.41
CA LEU A 299 -8.55 -29.45 10.18
C LEU A 299 -9.72 -29.68 11.13
N VAL A 300 -10.43 -28.61 11.47
CA VAL A 300 -11.71 -28.72 12.16
C VAL A 300 -12.71 -29.36 11.21
N SER A 301 -13.35 -30.44 11.65
CA SER A 301 -14.50 -31.02 10.97
C SER A 301 -15.77 -30.30 11.43
N GLY A 302 -16.65 -29.95 10.50
CA GLY A 302 -17.88 -29.23 10.81
C GLY A 302 -18.50 -28.51 9.62
N CYS A 303 -17.93 -28.65 8.42
CA CYS A 303 -18.50 -28.05 7.23
C CYS A 303 -19.88 -28.65 6.91
N THR A 304 -20.85 -27.76 6.66
CA THR A 304 -22.21 -28.13 6.27
C THR A 304 -22.52 -27.75 4.82
N ALA A 305 -21.85 -26.73 4.26
CA ALA A 305 -21.96 -26.35 2.84
C ALA A 305 -20.74 -25.55 2.35
N GLY A 306 -20.40 -25.63 1.06
CA GLY A 306 -19.47 -24.70 0.39
C GLY A 306 -17.97 -24.89 0.64
N CYS A 307 -17.56 -25.83 1.49
CA CYS A 307 -16.13 -26.09 1.73
C CYS A 307 -15.46 -26.89 0.60
N ASP A 308 -14.13 -26.81 0.57
CA ASP A 308 -13.29 -27.44 -0.44
C ASP A 308 -13.51 -28.96 -0.53
N GLY A 309 -13.55 -29.46 -1.77
CA GLY A 309 -13.71 -30.88 -2.08
C GLY A 309 -15.02 -31.53 -1.60
N GLY A 310 -15.98 -30.78 -1.06
CA GLY A 310 -17.21 -31.33 -0.46
C GLY A 310 -16.97 -32.18 0.79
N GLY A 311 -15.79 -32.03 1.41
CA GLY A 311 -15.42 -32.72 2.64
C GLY A 311 -16.11 -32.14 3.87
N SER A 312 -15.97 -32.82 5.00
CA SER A 312 -16.42 -32.31 6.30
C SER A 312 -15.53 -31.23 6.89
N ASP A 313 -14.36 -30.98 6.28
CA ASP A 313 -13.34 -30.11 6.82
C ASP A 313 -13.65 -28.64 6.51
N VAL A 314 -13.41 -27.78 7.50
CA VAL A 314 -13.66 -26.34 7.40
C VAL A 314 -12.49 -25.69 6.66
N ALA A 315 -12.65 -25.59 5.34
CA ALA A 315 -11.63 -25.13 4.42
C ALA A 315 -12.24 -24.52 3.16
N THR A 316 -11.65 -23.44 2.65
CA THR A 316 -11.98 -22.92 1.32
C THR A 316 -11.13 -23.58 0.23
N PRO A 317 -11.61 -23.63 -1.02
CA PRO A 317 -10.72 -23.89 -2.16
C PRO A 317 -9.64 -22.79 -2.27
N ILE A 318 -8.65 -23.05 -3.12
CA ILE A 318 -7.69 -22.02 -3.52
C ILE A 318 -8.43 -20.99 -4.39
N LEU A 319 -8.47 -19.75 -3.91
CA LEU A 319 -9.03 -18.57 -4.56
C LEU A 319 -7.90 -17.82 -5.28
N ASN A 320 -8.02 -17.65 -6.58
CA ASN A 320 -7.20 -16.71 -7.34
C ASN A 320 -7.62 -15.26 -7.06
N GLY A 321 -6.81 -14.30 -7.52
CA GLY A 321 -7.15 -12.88 -7.32
C GLY A 321 -8.50 -12.51 -7.90
N GLY A 322 -9.32 -11.84 -7.09
CA GLY A 322 -10.70 -11.47 -7.38
C GLY A 322 -11.74 -12.55 -7.07
N GLU A 323 -11.33 -13.78 -6.74
CA GLU A 323 -12.26 -14.87 -6.42
C GLU A 323 -12.72 -14.81 -4.95
N SER A 324 -13.90 -15.39 -4.69
CA SER A 324 -14.43 -15.55 -3.34
C SER A 324 -15.05 -16.94 -3.15
N ALA A 325 -15.09 -17.40 -1.91
CA ALA A 325 -15.83 -18.59 -1.50
C ALA A 325 -16.70 -18.28 -0.29
N GLU A 326 -17.99 -18.55 -0.44
CA GLU A 326 -18.95 -18.62 0.66
C GLU A 326 -19.07 -20.07 1.14
N PHE A 327 -18.96 -20.28 2.45
CA PHE A 327 -19.08 -21.60 3.06
C PHE A 327 -19.77 -21.49 4.41
N THR A 328 -20.39 -22.60 4.82
CA THR A 328 -21.11 -22.72 6.09
C THR A 328 -20.55 -23.89 6.88
N PHE A 329 -20.32 -23.67 8.18
CA PHE A 329 -19.86 -24.70 9.09
C PHE A 329 -20.44 -24.50 10.49
N THR A 330 -20.48 -25.58 11.28
CA THR A 330 -20.77 -25.49 12.71
C THR A 330 -19.48 -25.24 13.48
N THR A 331 -19.43 -24.17 14.26
CA THR A 331 -18.26 -23.85 15.09
C THR A 331 -17.99 -24.95 16.12
N PRO A 332 -16.72 -25.20 16.46
CA PRO A 332 -16.38 -26.20 17.46
C PRO A 332 -16.77 -25.75 18.88
N GLY A 333 -16.42 -26.54 19.90
CA GLY A 333 -16.60 -26.14 21.29
C GLY A 333 -15.72 -24.93 21.68
N PRO A 334 -15.96 -24.30 22.84
CA PRO A 334 -15.16 -23.17 23.31
C PRO A 334 -13.66 -23.47 23.33
N GLY A 335 -12.84 -22.54 22.86
CA GLY A 335 -11.39 -22.71 22.74
C GLY A 335 -10.74 -21.76 21.74
N GLU A 336 -9.42 -21.85 21.61
CA GLU A 336 -8.63 -21.13 20.62
C GLU A 336 -8.21 -22.07 19.50
N TYR A 337 -8.40 -21.63 18.26
CA TYR A 337 -8.14 -22.35 17.02
C TYR A 337 -7.32 -21.45 16.10
N ALA A 338 -6.44 -22.02 15.28
CA ALA A 338 -5.68 -21.27 14.29
C ALA A 338 -6.33 -21.40 12.92
N PHE A 339 -6.32 -20.32 12.15
CA PHE A 339 -6.59 -20.38 10.72
C PHE A 339 -5.39 -19.83 9.94
N TRP A 340 -5.15 -20.37 8.75
CA TRP A 340 -4.10 -19.84 7.88
C TRP A 340 -4.36 -20.10 6.40
N CYS A 341 -3.57 -19.42 5.56
CA CYS A 341 -3.48 -19.71 4.13
C CYS A 341 -2.36 -20.72 3.86
N SER A 342 -2.70 -21.88 3.30
CA SER A 342 -1.79 -22.99 3.06
C SER A 342 -0.76 -22.72 1.95
N ILE A 343 -0.94 -21.64 1.17
CA ILE A 343 -0.01 -21.21 0.13
C ILE A 343 1.12 -20.33 0.72
N HIS A 344 0.83 -19.57 1.78
CA HIS A 344 1.79 -18.73 2.50
C HIS A 344 1.70 -18.97 4.03
N PRO A 345 1.93 -20.21 4.50
CA PRO A 345 1.56 -20.66 5.85
C PRO A 345 2.36 -19.99 6.98
N THR A 346 3.44 -19.28 6.67
CA THR A 346 4.28 -18.55 7.63
C THR A 346 3.96 -17.05 7.71
N GLN A 347 3.13 -16.53 6.81
CA GLN A 347 2.83 -15.09 6.71
C GLN A 347 1.35 -14.79 6.96
N MET A 348 0.45 -15.67 6.53
CA MET A 348 -1.00 -15.48 6.63
C MET A 348 -1.60 -16.37 7.72
N LEU A 349 -1.54 -15.91 8.97
CA LEU A 349 -2.04 -16.63 10.14
C LEU A 349 -3.07 -15.76 10.88
N GLY A 350 -4.03 -16.42 11.52
CA GLY A 350 -4.91 -15.78 12.49
C GLY A 350 -5.44 -16.77 13.53
N THR A 351 -6.11 -16.21 14.52
CA THR A 351 -6.69 -16.92 15.66
C THR A 351 -8.21 -16.79 15.61
N LEU A 352 -8.90 -17.93 15.69
CA LEU A 352 -10.32 -18.02 15.96
C LEU A 352 -10.52 -18.34 17.44
N THR A 353 -11.15 -17.43 18.19
CA THR A 353 -11.62 -17.66 19.56
C THR A 353 -13.08 -18.05 19.54
N VAL A 354 -13.40 -19.23 20.08
CA VAL A 354 -14.77 -19.66 20.27
C VAL A 354 -15.16 -19.46 21.73
N ALA A 355 -16.14 -18.59 21.98
CA ALA A 355 -16.55 -18.19 23.33
C ALA A 355 -18.06 -17.92 23.44
N GLU A 356 -18.61 -18.17 24.63
CA GLU A 356 -20.01 -17.87 24.94
C GLU A 356 -20.27 -16.35 24.86
N GLY A 357 -21.48 -15.97 24.42
CA GLY A 357 -21.91 -14.57 24.37
C GLY A 357 -21.39 -13.76 23.17
N VAL A 358 -20.68 -14.39 22.23
CA VAL A 358 -20.27 -13.77 20.97
C VAL A 358 -21.44 -13.78 19.96
N PRO A 359 -21.78 -12.66 19.29
CA PRO A 359 -22.85 -12.62 18.30
C PRO A 359 -22.49 -13.39 17.02
N VAL A 360 -23.51 -13.86 16.29
CA VAL A 360 -23.33 -14.47 14.97
C VAL A 360 -23.06 -13.37 13.93
N PRO A 361 -21.94 -13.44 13.18
CA PRO A 361 -21.67 -12.55 12.07
C PRO A 361 -22.77 -12.53 11.01
N GLY A 362 -23.10 -11.36 10.46
CA GLY A 362 -24.15 -11.23 9.44
C GLY A 362 -25.59 -11.41 9.95
N GLY A 363 -25.78 -11.70 11.25
CA GLY A 363 -27.08 -11.96 11.87
C GLY A 363 -27.92 -10.73 12.23
N GLY A 364 -27.69 -9.57 11.60
CA GLY A 364 -28.44 -8.34 11.83
C GLY A 364 -29.91 -8.48 11.41
N GLY A 365 -30.81 -8.53 12.39
CA GLY A 365 -32.22 -8.82 12.22
C GLY A 365 -32.99 -7.88 11.27
N GLY A 366 -33.91 -8.47 10.52
CA GLY A 366 -34.90 -7.73 9.73
C GLY A 366 -35.72 -6.79 10.60
N GLY A 367 -35.57 -5.49 10.34
CA GLY A 367 -36.44 -4.44 10.84
C GLY A 367 -37.17 -3.80 9.67
N GLU A 368 -38.45 -4.12 9.51
CA GLU A 368 -39.40 -3.35 8.72
C GLU A 368 -39.48 -1.93 9.30
N GLY A 369 -39.18 -0.89 8.50
CA GLY A 369 -39.09 0.48 9.02
C GLY A 369 -38.99 1.58 7.95
N ASP A 370 -40.16 1.88 7.37
CA ASP A 370 -40.66 3.15 6.82
C ASP A 370 -39.95 3.88 5.67
N ALA A 371 -40.80 4.35 4.75
CA ALA A 371 -40.47 5.13 3.58
C ALA A 371 -40.20 6.59 3.96
N GLY A 372 -39.04 7.11 3.56
CA GLY A 372 -38.70 8.51 3.80
C GLY A 372 -37.57 9.01 2.89
N ASP A 373 -37.96 9.95 2.02
CA ASP A 373 -37.20 10.85 1.14
C ASP A 373 -36.21 10.26 0.10
N THR A 374 -36.63 10.45 -1.16
CA THR A 374 -35.84 10.29 -2.38
C THR A 374 -35.14 11.60 -2.69
N PRO A 375 -33.79 11.67 -2.74
CA PRO A 375 -33.12 12.89 -3.16
C PRO A 375 -33.31 13.10 -4.66
N SER A 376 -34.16 14.04 -5.03
CA SER A 376 -34.10 14.70 -6.34
C SER A 376 -33.17 15.91 -6.19
N GLY A 377 -31.86 15.67 -6.20
CA GLY A 377 -30.82 16.69 -6.03
C GLY A 377 -29.41 16.10 -6.14
N THR A 378 -28.41 16.95 -6.41
CA THR A 378 -27.00 16.54 -6.48
C THR A 378 -26.58 15.87 -5.17
N THR A 379 -26.11 14.63 -5.27
CA THR A 379 -25.60 13.84 -4.15
C THR A 379 -24.10 14.10 -4.01
N SER A 380 -23.63 14.55 -2.85
CA SER A 380 -22.21 14.83 -2.63
C SER A 380 -21.53 13.71 -1.83
N ILE A 381 -20.35 13.29 -2.28
CA ILE A 381 -19.48 12.32 -1.60
C ILE A 381 -18.08 12.94 -1.59
N SER A 382 -17.40 13.00 -0.45
CA SER A 382 -16.01 13.43 -0.40
C SER A 382 -15.05 12.30 -0.05
N ALA A 383 -13.77 12.45 -0.39
CA ALA A 383 -12.69 11.57 -0.01
C ALA A 383 -11.70 12.33 0.87
N LYS A 384 -11.46 11.83 2.08
CA LYS A 384 -10.54 12.43 3.05
C LYS A 384 -9.96 11.37 3.98
N ASP A 385 -8.69 11.52 4.32
CA ASP A 385 -7.94 10.60 5.19
C ASP A 385 -8.08 9.13 4.74
N LEU A 386 -8.06 8.89 3.42
CA LEU A 386 -8.26 7.58 2.79
C LEU A 386 -9.63 6.92 3.06
N LEU A 387 -10.67 7.74 3.28
CA LEU A 387 -12.05 7.29 3.49
C LEU A 387 -13.02 8.07 2.61
N PHE A 388 -14.12 7.43 2.23
CA PHE A 388 -15.28 8.16 1.71
C PHE A 388 -16.05 8.81 2.85
N SER A 389 -16.67 9.96 2.60
CA SER A 389 -17.51 10.67 3.56
C SER A 389 -18.76 9.89 3.96
N THR A 390 -19.12 8.87 3.19
CA THR A 390 -20.18 7.90 3.49
C THR A 390 -19.79 6.53 2.95
N GLU A 391 -20.16 5.48 3.68
CA GLU A 391 -19.99 4.07 3.30
C GLU A 391 -21.30 3.44 2.78
N GLU A 392 -22.43 4.14 2.95
CA GLU A 392 -23.71 3.79 2.33
C GLU A 392 -24.31 4.99 1.61
N LEU A 393 -24.78 4.75 0.39
CA LEU A 393 -25.45 5.74 -0.44
C LEU A 393 -26.85 5.25 -0.78
N GLN A 394 -27.86 6.12 -0.72
CA GLN A 394 -29.21 5.79 -1.15
C GLN A 394 -29.61 6.61 -2.38
N LEU A 395 -30.02 5.92 -3.44
CA LEU A 395 -30.42 6.56 -4.69
C LEU A 395 -31.81 6.06 -5.15
N PRO A 396 -32.61 6.88 -5.86
CA PRO A 396 -33.82 6.39 -6.51
C PRO A 396 -33.52 5.33 -7.56
N ALA A 397 -34.40 4.34 -7.72
CA ALA A 397 -34.33 3.39 -8.83
C ALA A 397 -34.78 4.01 -10.16
N ASN A 398 -34.08 3.67 -11.24
CA ASN A 398 -34.41 4.05 -12.62
C ASN A 398 -34.57 5.57 -12.84
N GLN A 399 -33.78 6.39 -12.15
CA GLN A 399 -33.81 7.85 -12.28
C GLN A 399 -32.42 8.39 -12.60
N GLU A 400 -32.38 9.51 -13.31
CA GLU A 400 -31.13 10.22 -13.52
C GLU A 400 -30.73 10.94 -12.23
N VAL A 401 -29.49 10.70 -11.80
CA VAL A 401 -28.92 11.30 -10.59
C VAL A 401 -27.58 11.94 -10.92
N THR A 402 -27.28 13.05 -10.26
CA THR A 402 -25.97 13.72 -10.35
C THR A 402 -25.21 13.50 -9.05
N VAL A 403 -23.98 13.02 -9.14
CA VAL A 403 -23.07 12.83 -8.01
C VAL A 403 -21.90 13.82 -8.14
N SER A 404 -21.58 14.50 -7.04
CA SER A 404 -20.39 15.35 -6.89
C SER A 404 -19.39 14.65 -5.98
N PHE A 405 -18.27 14.21 -6.54
CA PHE A 405 -17.16 13.60 -5.81
C PHE A 405 -16.09 14.65 -5.50
N ASP A 406 -15.84 14.93 -4.22
CA ASP A 406 -14.84 15.90 -3.76
C ASP A 406 -13.63 15.21 -3.12
N ASN A 407 -12.51 15.11 -3.82
CA ASN A 407 -11.27 14.62 -3.22
C ASN A 407 -10.63 15.76 -2.42
N GLU A 408 -10.69 15.69 -1.09
CA GLU A 408 -10.10 16.66 -0.16
C GLU A 408 -8.64 16.32 0.22
N ASP A 409 -8.17 15.11 -0.07
CA ASP A 409 -6.82 14.67 0.31
C ASP A 409 -5.75 15.30 -0.59
N ALA A 410 -5.00 16.23 -0.02
CA ALA A 410 -3.97 16.96 -0.73
C ALA A 410 -2.90 16.04 -1.33
N SER A 411 -2.76 16.06 -2.65
CA SER A 411 -1.79 15.28 -3.43
C SER A 411 -2.00 13.76 -3.41
N ILE A 412 -3.11 13.25 -2.83
CA ILE A 412 -3.45 11.83 -2.89
C ILE A 412 -4.49 11.61 -3.98
N PRO A 413 -4.24 10.76 -4.98
CA PRO A 413 -5.20 10.48 -6.03
C PRO A 413 -6.32 9.58 -5.52
N HIS A 414 -7.56 9.99 -5.77
CA HIS A 414 -8.76 9.18 -5.51
C HIS A 414 -9.70 9.22 -6.71
N ASN A 415 -10.46 8.15 -6.88
CA ASN A 415 -11.63 8.12 -7.75
C ASN A 415 -12.79 7.42 -7.02
N ILE A 416 -13.94 7.43 -7.67
CA ILE A 416 -15.09 6.62 -7.29
C ILE A 416 -15.58 5.87 -8.53
N GLU A 417 -15.76 4.56 -8.41
CA GLU A 417 -16.29 3.68 -9.47
C GLU A 417 -17.46 2.87 -8.92
N PHE A 418 -18.55 2.74 -9.67
CA PHE A 418 -19.77 2.04 -9.24
C PHE A 418 -19.92 0.69 -9.95
N PHE A 419 -20.28 -0.34 -9.19
CA PHE A 419 -20.38 -1.73 -9.67
C PHE A 419 -21.76 -2.32 -9.40
N GLU A 420 -22.14 -3.27 -10.25
CA GLU A 420 -23.27 -4.16 -10.01
C GLU A 420 -23.04 -5.04 -8.77
N GLY A 421 -24.08 -5.20 -7.96
CA GLY A 421 -24.02 -6.06 -6.78
C GLY A 421 -23.31 -5.44 -5.57
N PRO A 422 -23.45 -6.08 -4.40
CA PRO A 422 -23.10 -5.47 -3.11
C PRO A 422 -21.58 -5.40 -2.84
N VAL A 423 -20.74 -5.98 -3.70
CA VAL A 423 -19.30 -6.10 -3.46
C VAL A 423 -18.51 -5.31 -4.50
N ALA A 424 -17.80 -4.28 -4.02
CA ALA A 424 -16.97 -3.41 -4.83
C ALA A 424 -15.89 -4.20 -5.59
N GLY A 425 -15.72 -3.90 -6.88
CA GLY A 425 -14.70 -4.53 -7.73
C GLY A 425 -15.00 -5.96 -8.20
N GLN A 426 -16.08 -6.61 -7.73
CA GLN A 426 -16.49 -7.95 -8.17
C GLN A 426 -17.56 -7.93 -9.28
N GLY A 427 -18.43 -6.92 -9.26
CA GLY A 427 -19.46 -6.73 -10.29
C GLY A 427 -18.93 -6.17 -11.60
N ALA A 428 -19.77 -6.14 -12.63
CA ALA A 428 -19.52 -5.28 -13.78
C ALA A 428 -19.62 -3.81 -13.35
N LEU A 429 -18.80 -2.94 -13.96
CA LEU A 429 -19.01 -1.50 -13.81
C LEU A 429 -20.42 -1.16 -14.32
N ILE A 430 -21.13 -0.29 -13.61
CA ILE A 430 -22.40 0.22 -14.09
C ILE A 430 -22.12 1.07 -15.33
N GLU A 431 -22.75 0.76 -16.46
CA GLU A 431 -22.50 1.42 -17.76
C GLU A 431 -23.66 2.35 -18.19
N THR A 432 -24.15 3.18 -17.29
CA THR A 432 -25.31 4.07 -17.52
C THR A 432 -24.98 5.56 -17.40
N CYS A 433 -23.71 5.93 -17.53
CA CYS A 433 -23.29 7.33 -17.47
C CYS A 433 -23.88 8.15 -18.61
N SER A 434 -24.47 9.30 -18.27
CA SER A 434 -25.01 10.26 -19.24
C SER A 434 -24.13 11.50 -19.42
N GLU A 435 -23.41 11.95 -18.39
CA GLU A 435 -22.52 13.12 -18.47
C GLU A 435 -21.40 13.06 -17.40
N GLY A 436 -20.22 13.61 -17.71
CA GLY A 436 -19.17 13.90 -16.72
C GLY A 436 -18.36 12.72 -16.19
N CYS A 437 -18.61 11.47 -16.63
CA CYS A 437 -17.76 10.34 -16.27
C CYS A 437 -16.42 10.32 -17.00
N ALA A 438 -15.45 9.65 -16.39
CA ALA A 438 -14.10 9.52 -16.93
C ALA A 438 -14.04 8.76 -18.26
N ASP A 439 -12.96 9.02 -19.01
CA ASP A 439 -12.64 8.37 -20.29
C ASP A 439 -13.68 8.58 -21.41
N GLY A 440 -14.67 9.45 -21.21
CA GLY A 440 -15.80 9.65 -22.13
C GLY A 440 -16.63 8.37 -22.33
N GLY A 441 -16.49 7.41 -21.43
CA GLY A 441 -17.12 6.09 -21.50
C GLY A 441 -18.49 6.04 -20.81
N ALA A 442 -19.20 4.93 -21.03
CA ALA A 442 -20.49 4.68 -20.38
C ALA A 442 -20.35 4.28 -18.90
N ALA A 443 -19.16 3.88 -18.46
CA ALA A 443 -18.89 3.46 -17.09
C ALA A 443 -19.07 4.61 -16.09
N VAL A 444 -19.82 4.35 -15.02
CA VAL A 444 -20.09 5.29 -13.94
C VAL A 444 -18.87 5.36 -13.01
N LYS A 445 -17.94 6.25 -13.38
CA LYS A 445 -16.70 6.50 -12.62
C LYS A 445 -16.17 7.92 -12.81
N THR A 446 -15.43 8.41 -11.83
CA THR A 446 -14.60 9.62 -11.95
C THR A 446 -13.17 9.30 -12.40
N ALA A 447 -12.45 10.32 -12.87
CA ALA A 447 -11.06 10.18 -13.21
C ALA A 447 -10.23 10.07 -11.93
N LEU A 448 -9.15 9.29 -11.97
CA LEU A 448 -8.22 9.20 -10.86
C LEU A 448 -7.38 10.48 -10.77
N GLU A 449 -7.77 11.39 -9.88
CA GLU A 449 -7.15 12.71 -9.75
C GLU A 449 -6.74 13.02 -8.31
N ALA A 450 -5.61 13.71 -8.16
CA ALA A 450 -5.07 14.13 -6.87
C ALA A 450 -5.82 15.34 -6.31
N GLY A 451 -6.19 15.28 -5.04
CA GLY A 451 -6.89 16.37 -4.35
C GLY A 451 -6.00 17.59 -4.06
N PRO A 452 -6.59 18.76 -3.74
CA PRO A 452 -8.02 19.02 -3.67
C PRO A 452 -8.65 19.19 -5.06
N VAL A 453 -9.65 18.37 -5.39
CA VAL A 453 -10.36 18.45 -6.68
C VAL A 453 -11.78 17.90 -6.56
N THR A 454 -12.73 18.60 -7.19
CA THR A 454 -14.13 18.16 -7.26
C THR A 454 -14.48 17.77 -8.69
N GLN A 455 -15.05 16.57 -8.85
CA GLN A 455 -15.56 16.04 -10.12
C GLN A 455 -17.07 15.82 -10.00
N THR A 456 -17.83 16.07 -11.06
CA THR A 456 -19.29 15.87 -11.08
C THR A 456 -19.67 15.02 -12.28
N PHE A 457 -20.51 14.02 -12.06
CA PHE A 457 -21.01 13.14 -13.10
C PHE A 457 -22.48 12.81 -12.89
N THR A 458 -23.16 12.49 -13.98
CA THR A 458 -24.58 12.17 -14.03
C THR A 458 -24.74 10.80 -14.68
N PHE A 459 -25.60 9.97 -14.09
CA PHE A 459 -25.92 8.63 -14.62
C PHE A 459 -27.37 8.26 -14.30
N THR A 460 -27.92 7.32 -15.08
CA THR A 460 -29.23 6.73 -14.75
C THR A 460 -29.02 5.55 -13.81
N THR A 461 -29.60 5.60 -12.62
CA THR A 461 -29.51 4.51 -11.66
C THR A 461 -30.16 3.23 -12.22
N PRO A 462 -29.58 2.05 -11.91
CA PRO A 462 -30.22 0.78 -12.19
C PRO A 462 -31.57 0.58 -11.48
N GLY A 463 -32.16 -0.61 -11.65
CA GLY A 463 -33.34 -1.02 -10.89
C GLY A 463 -33.08 -1.11 -9.37
N PRO A 464 -34.13 -1.33 -8.56
CA PRO A 464 -33.97 -1.48 -7.12
C PRO A 464 -33.04 -2.64 -6.78
N GLY A 465 -32.14 -2.44 -5.83
CA GLY A 465 -31.14 -3.44 -5.45
C GLY A 465 -29.95 -2.84 -4.69
N THR A 466 -29.01 -3.70 -4.33
CA THR A 466 -27.76 -3.31 -3.67
C THR A 466 -26.61 -3.36 -4.66
N TYR A 467 -25.88 -2.26 -4.72
CA TYR A 467 -24.74 -1.99 -5.58
C TYR A 467 -23.56 -1.57 -4.70
N SER A 468 -22.41 -1.29 -5.30
CA SER A 468 -21.21 -0.91 -4.55
C SER A 468 -20.42 0.16 -5.28
N TYR A 469 -19.56 0.86 -4.53
CA TYR A 469 -18.57 1.77 -5.09
C TYR A 469 -17.24 1.66 -4.37
N TRP A 470 -16.15 1.99 -5.05
CA TRP A 470 -14.82 2.04 -4.44
C TRP A 470 -13.87 3.06 -5.06
N CYS A 471 -12.71 3.23 -4.44
CA CYS A 471 -11.54 3.87 -5.04
C CYS A 471 -10.57 2.81 -5.57
N VAL A 472 -10.19 2.90 -6.84
CA VAL A 472 -9.38 1.90 -7.55
C VAL A 472 -7.96 1.75 -6.98
N VAL A 473 -7.43 2.79 -6.34
CA VAL A 473 -6.10 2.79 -5.72
C VAL A 473 -6.13 2.51 -4.21
N HIS A 474 -7.31 2.51 -3.60
CA HIS A 474 -7.53 2.12 -2.20
C HIS A 474 -8.70 1.13 -2.06
N PRO A 475 -8.69 0.01 -2.82
CA PRO A 475 -9.86 -0.87 -2.99
C PRO A 475 -10.30 -1.62 -1.72
N THR A 476 -9.52 -1.53 -0.64
CA THR A 476 -9.80 -2.19 0.65
C THR A 476 -10.20 -1.20 1.76
N GLN A 477 -9.88 0.08 1.61
CA GLN A 477 -10.07 1.12 2.62
C GLN A 477 -11.19 2.08 2.22
N MET A 478 -11.34 2.30 0.92
CA MET A 478 -12.34 3.20 0.35
C MET A 478 -13.34 2.38 -0.45
N VAL A 479 -14.28 1.80 0.27
CA VAL A 479 -15.40 1.04 -0.28
C VAL A 479 -16.69 1.56 0.31
N GLY A 480 -17.78 1.44 -0.45
CA GLY A 480 -19.11 1.72 0.04
C GLY A 480 -20.17 0.95 -0.75
N THR A 481 -21.38 1.00 -0.23
CA THR A 481 -22.55 0.32 -0.79
C THR A 481 -23.57 1.34 -1.27
N VAL A 482 -24.29 1.03 -2.34
CA VAL A 482 -25.42 1.84 -2.79
C VAL A 482 -26.70 1.03 -2.70
N THR A 483 -27.66 1.50 -1.92
CA THR A 483 -29.02 0.98 -1.90
C THR A 483 -29.86 1.78 -2.89
N ILE A 484 -30.31 1.13 -3.94
CA ILE A 484 -31.20 1.71 -4.95
C ILE A 484 -32.63 1.28 -4.65
N LYS A 485 -33.54 2.23 -4.48
CA LYS A 485 -34.93 1.97 -4.03
C LYS A 485 -36.00 2.67 -4.87
#